data_AF-A0A543J4H9-F1
#
_entry.id   AF-A0A543J4H9-F1
#
_cell.length_a   1.000
_cell.length_b   1.000
_cell.length_c   1.000
_cell.angle_alpha   90.00
_cell.angle_beta   90.00
_cell.angle_gamma   90.00
#
_symmetry.space_group_name_H-M   'P 1'
#
loop_
_entity.id
_entity.type
_entity.pdbx_description
1 polymer ?
#
loop_
_entity_poly.entity_id
_entity_poly.type
_entity_poly.pdbx_seq_one_letter_code
_entity_poly.pdbx_strand_id
1 'polypeptide(L)'
;MDQELADLLGIDFNDPDVQRENEAIERDMRLIECLVSLRRQLGLSQAEVAARMGRSQPAVSDFERLGGDPHLSTIRRYALAIGAEVIHIVRLRGKEESPTLAPAAMNVRVEGPGTANTGSTTTGLPVYRVAMAGNA
;
A
#
# COMPACT_ATOMS: atom_id res chain seq x y z
N MET A 1 -16.12 -13.81 -5.23
CA MET A 1 -16.87 -13.63 -3.97
C MET A 1 -18.34 -13.74 -4.33
N ASP A 2 -19.10 -14.51 -3.55
CA ASP A 2 -20.45 -14.98 -3.91
C ASP A 2 -21.47 -13.83 -4.02
N GLN A 3 -21.94 -13.56 -5.24
CA GLN A 3 -23.01 -12.62 -5.53
C GLN A 3 -24.30 -12.97 -4.75
N GLU A 4 -24.57 -14.26 -4.56
CA GLU A 4 -25.70 -14.76 -3.77
C GLU A 4 -25.66 -14.32 -2.30
N LEU A 5 -24.46 -14.17 -1.73
CA LEU A 5 -24.28 -13.71 -0.35
C LEU A 5 -24.48 -12.18 -0.24
N ALA A 6 -24.11 -11.44 -1.29
CA ALA A 6 -24.34 -10.00 -1.42
C ALA A 6 -25.84 -9.68 -1.43
N ASP A 7 -26.56 -10.38 -2.30
CA ASP A 7 -27.99 -10.19 -2.53
C ASP A 7 -28.80 -10.55 -1.27
N LEU A 8 -28.37 -11.59 -0.53
CA LEU A 8 -28.98 -12.01 0.73
C LEU A 8 -28.76 -11.01 1.88
N LEU A 9 -27.59 -10.35 1.92
CA LEU A 9 -27.25 -9.36 2.96
C LEU A 9 -27.64 -7.93 2.56
N GLY A 10 -28.13 -7.71 1.33
CA GLY A 10 -28.48 -6.39 0.81
C GLY A 10 -27.26 -5.48 0.61
N ILE A 11 -26.07 -6.06 0.41
CA ILE A 11 -24.81 -5.32 0.24
C ILE A 11 -24.57 -5.13 -1.26
N ASP A 12 -24.56 -3.89 -1.72
CA ASP A 12 -24.09 -3.56 -3.08
C ASP A 12 -22.56 -3.43 -3.08
N PHE A 13 -21.86 -4.44 -3.59
CA PHE A 13 -20.40 -4.40 -3.75
C PHE A 13 -19.92 -3.36 -4.79
N ASN A 14 -20.83 -2.78 -5.58
CA ASN A 14 -20.53 -1.67 -6.48
C ASN A 14 -20.70 -0.29 -5.83
N ASP A 15 -21.19 -0.23 -4.59
CA ASP A 15 -21.26 1.02 -3.85
C ASP A 15 -19.84 1.60 -3.70
N PRO A 16 -19.60 2.84 -4.14
CA PRO A 16 -18.28 3.45 -4.02
C PRO A 16 -17.83 3.56 -2.56
N ASP A 17 -18.72 3.63 -1.56
CA ASP A 17 -18.35 3.60 -0.15
C ASP A 17 -17.77 2.23 0.25
N VAL A 18 -18.45 1.14 -0.15
CA VAL A 18 -18.00 -0.25 0.10
C VAL A 18 -16.68 -0.54 -0.61
N GLN A 19 -16.53 -0.12 -1.86
CA GLN A 19 -15.28 -0.23 -2.59
C GLN A 19 -14.14 0.52 -1.90
N ARG A 20 -14.41 1.74 -1.41
CA ARG A 20 -13.42 2.56 -0.71
C ARG A 20 -12.95 1.93 0.60
N GLU A 21 -13.84 1.27 1.34
CA GLU A 21 -13.48 0.54 2.56
C GLU A 21 -12.68 -0.72 2.23
N ASN A 22 -13.09 -1.48 1.22
CA ASN A 22 -12.34 -2.64 0.75
C ASN A 22 -10.92 -2.28 0.29
N GLU A 23 -10.75 -1.18 -0.45
CA GLU A 23 -9.43 -0.68 -0.84
C GLU A 23 -8.55 -0.35 0.37
N ALA A 24 -9.14 0.24 1.43
CA ALA A 24 -8.41 0.57 2.65
C ALA A 24 -7.93 -0.70 3.36
N ILE A 25 -8.84 -1.66 3.57
CA ILE A 25 -8.53 -2.97 4.16
C ILE A 25 -7.43 -3.68 3.36
N GLU A 26 -7.53 -3.68 2.04
CA GLU A 26 -6.54 -4.34 1.17
C GLU A 26 -5.16 -3.67 1.27
N ARG A 27 -5.08 -2.35 1.46
CA ARG A 27 -3.81 -1.64 1.71
C ARG A 27 -3.18 -2.07 3.03
N ASP A 28 -3.98 -2.22 4.07
CA ASP A 28 -3.49 -2.64 5.39
C ASP A 28 -3.02 -4.10 5.36
N MET A 29 -3.77 -4.97 4.68
CA MET A 29 -3.38 -6.38 4.49
C MET A 29 -2.06 -6.51 3.73
N ARG A 30 -1.89 -5.74 2.64
CA ARG A 30 -0.63 -5.70 1.88
C ARG A 30 0.56 -5.23 2.73
N LEU A 31 0.35 -4.29 3.65
CA LEU A 31 1.41 -3.85 4.56
C LEU A 31 1.90 -5.02 5.44
N ILE A 32 0.97 -5.77 6.04
CA ILE A 32 1.31 -6.93 6.88
C ILE A 32 2.00 -8.02 6.05
N GLU A 33 1.45 -8.36 4.88
CA GLU A 33 2.06 -9.34 3.97
C GLU A 33 3.49 -8.96 3.56
N CYS A 34 3.74 -7.68 3.30
CA CYS A 34 5.07 -7.18 2.97
C CYS A 34 6.05 -7.39 4.14
N LEU A 35 5.64 -7.09 5.38
CA LEU A 35 6.46 -7.30 6.57
C LEU A 35 6.76 -8.78 6.80
N VAL A 36 5.76 -9.66 6.66
CA VAL A 36 5.91 -11.11 6.80
C VAL A 36 6.82 -11.67 5.71
N SER A 37 6.67 -11.19 4.49
CA SER A 37 7.52 -11.60 3.36
C SER A 37 8.97 -11.20 3.59
N LEU A 38 9.22 -9.97 4.05
CA LEU A 38 10.56 -9.50 4.38
C LEU A 38 11.19 -10.30 5.52
N ARG A 39 10.43 -10.60 6.60
CA ARG A 39 10.90 -11.50 7.66
C ARG A 39 11.38 -12.83 7.09
N ARG A 40 10.58 -13.46 6.22
CA ARG A 40 10.90 -14.75 5.60
C ARG A 40 12.15 -14.67 4.72
N GLN A 41 12.29 -13.60 3.93
CA GLN A 41 13.48 -13.36 3.10
C GLN A 41 14.76 -13.19 3.93
N LEU A 42 14.64 -12.58 5.11
CA LEU A 42 15.74 -12.45 6.08
C LEU A 42 16.02 -13.73 6.87
N GLY A 43 15.27 -14.82 6.63
CA GLY A 43 15.46 -16.11 7.31
C GLY A 43 15.07 -16.13 8.78
N LEU A 44 14.36 -15.10 9.28
CA LEU A 44 14.00 -15.00 10.68
C LEU A 44 12.76 -15.84 10.99
N SER A 45 12.81 -16.65 12.03
CA SER A 45 11.63 -17.33 12.58
C SER A 45 10.72 -16.37 13.35
N GLN A 46 9.46 -16.75 13.53
CA GLN A 46 8.52 -15.98 14.36
C GLN A 46 9.00 -15.87 15.82
N ALA A 47 9.68 -16.91 16.35
CA ALA A 47 10.21 -16.90 17.70
C ALA A 47 11.37 -15.90 17.86
N GLU A 48 12.25 -15.78 16.87
CA GLU A 48 13.32 -14.76 16.87
C GLU A 48 12.76 -13.35 16.80
N VAL A 49 11.75 -13.11 15.96
CA VAL A 49 11.07 -11.82 15.90
C VAL A 49 10.39 -11.53 17.24
N ALA A 50 9.71 -12.50 17.84
CA ALA A 50 9.08 -12.35 19.15
C ALA A 50 10.08 -11.96 20.23
N ALA A 51 11.25 -12.62 20.27
CA ALA A 51 12.33 -12.30 21.20
C ALA A 51 12.83 -10.86 21.00
N ARG A 52 13.07 -10.44 19.75
CA ARG A 52 13.48 -9.07 19.43
C ARG A 52 12.41 -8.02 19.76
N MET A 53 11.13 -8.38 19.66
CA MET A 53 10.00 -7.53 20.04
C MET A 53 9.75 -7.51 21.56
N GLY A 54 10.36 -8.41 22.35
CA GLY A 54 9.97 -8.63 23.75
C GLY A 54 8.52 -9.08 23.89
N ARG A 55 8.06 -9.97 22.99
CA ARG A 55 6.69 -10.52 22.94
C ARG A 55 6.74 -12.04 22.87
N SER A 56 5.57 -12.68 23.03
CA SER A 56 5.43 -14.13 22.87
C SER A 56 5.35 -14.50 21.38
N GLN A 57 5.77 -15.72 21.03
CA GLN A 57 5.62 -16.22 19.66
C GLN A 57 4.15 -16.27 19.20
N PRO A 58 3.16 -16.66 20.03
CA PRO A 58 1.75 -16.56 19.65
C PRO A 58 1.33 -15.14 19.29
N ALA A 59 1.80 -14.11 20.01
CA ALA A 59 1.49 -12.72 19.66
C ALA A 59 2.07 -12.31 18.28
N VAL A 60 3.21 -12.87 17.89
CA VAL A 60 3.74 -12.70 16.53
C VAL A 60 2.91 -13.49 15.52
N SER A 61 2.55 -14.74 15.82
CA SER A 61 1.69 -15.54 14.96
C SER A 61 0.33 -14.87 14.70
N ASP A 62 -0.27 -14.27 15.73
CA ASP A 62 -1.53 -13.52 15.64
C ASP A 62 -1.37 -12.26 14.78
N PHE A 63 -0.23 -11.56 14.91
CA PHE A 63 0.11 -10.42 14.06
C PHE A 63 0.28 -10.82 12.58
N GLU A 64 0.89 -11.96 12.29
CA GLU A 64 1.11 -12.44 10.92
C GLU A 64 -0.14 -13.04 10.26
N ARG A 65 -1.23 -13.23 11.02
CA ARG A 65 -2.47 -13.77 10.50
C ARG A 65 -3.22 -12.70 9.70
N LEU A 66 -3.65 -13.07 8.49
CA LEU A 66 -4.57 -12.25 7.69
C LEU A 66 -5.89 -12.00 8.46
N GLY A 67 -6.33 -10.75 8.52
CA GLY A 67 -7.59 -10.34 9.16
C GLY A 67 -7.48 -9.83 10.60
N GLY A 68 -6.27 -9.53 11.08
CA GLY A 68 -6.08 -8.75 12.31
C GLY A 68 -6.08 -7.24 12.06
N ASP A 69 -6.34 -6.45 13.11
CA ASP A 69 -6.19 -4.99 13.11
C ASP A 69 -5.10 -4.57 14.12
N PRO A 70 -3.80 -4.70 13.76
CA PRO A 70 -2.73 -4.37 14.67
C PRO A 70 -2.55 -2.86 14.78
N HIS A 71 -2.50 -2.34 16.02
CA HIS A 71 -2.11 -0.95 16.25
C HIS A 71 -0.77 -0.58 15.57
N LEU A 72 -0.64 0.69 15.15
CA LEU A 72 0.58 1.22 14.54
C LEU A 72 1.85 0.98 15.38
N SER A 73 1.72 0.96 16.71
CA SER A 73 2.83 0.67 17.62
C SER A 73 3.34 -0.78 17.50
N THR A 74 2.45 -1.72 17.19
CA THR A 74 2.79 -3.13 16.95
C THR A 74 3.47 -3.30 15.60
N ILE A 75 2.91 -2.68 14.54
CA ILE A 75 3.52 -2.65 13.20
C ILE A 75 4.96 -2.11 13.27
N ARG A 76 5.15 -0.97 13.93
CA ARG A 76 6.48 -0.35 14.10
C ARG A 76 7.45 -1.27 14.83
N ARG A 77 7.01 -1.92 15.92
CA ARG A 77 7.86 -2.83 16.69
C ARG A 77 8.26 -4.06 15.88
N TYR A 78 7.35 -4.61 15.09
CA TYR A 78 7.63 -5.73 14.20
C TYR A 78 8.66 -5.32 13.13
N ALA A 79 8.46 -4.18 12.46
CA ALA A 79 9.39 -3.65 11.47
C ALA A 79 10.80 -3.47 12.06
N LEU A 80 10.92 -2.84 13.24
CA LEU A 80 12.20 -2.69 13.93
C LEU A 80 12.86 -4.04 14.27
N ALA A 81 12.08 -5.04 14.71
CA ALA A 81 12.59 -6.35 15.04
C ALA A 81 13.19 -7.09 13.82
N ILE A 82 12.68 -6.85 12.62
CA ILE A 82 13.22 -7.40 11.39
C ILE A 82 14.25 -6.49 10.71
N GLY A 83 14.54 -5.30 11.26
CA GLY A 83 15.46 -4.33 10.66
C GLY A 83 14.87 -3.54 9.49
N ALA A 84 13.55 -3.36 9.46
CA ALA A 84 12.82 -2.60 8.46
C ALA A 84 12.28 -1.27 9.02
N GLU A 85 11.89 -0.38 8.11
CA GLU A 85 11.22 0.89 8.43
C GLU A 85 9.82 0.93 7.79
N VAL A 86 8.86 1.52 8.49
CA VAL A 86 7.51 1.77 7.97
C VAL A 86 7.29 3.28 7.94
N ILE A 87 6.94 3.80 6.77
CA ILE A 87 6.69 5.22 6.52
C ILE A 87 5.20 5.42 6.22
N HIS A 88 4.60 6.42 6.85
CA HIS A 88 3.19 6.77 6.63
C HIS A 88 3.07 7.91 5.63
N ILE A 89 2.21 7.73 4.62
CA ILE A 89 1.94 8.74 3.59
C ILE A 89 0.43 9.03 3.61
N VAL A 90 0.07 10.27 3.89
CA VAL A 90 -1.31 10.76 3.81
C VAL A 90 -1.47 11.51 2.49
N ARG A 91 -2.53 11.19 1.74
CA ARG A 91 -2.86 11.87 0.47
C ARG A 91 -4.33 12.24 0.47
N LEU A 92 -4.64 13.41 -0.08
CA LEU A 92 -6.02 13.73 -0.44
C LEU A 92 -6.44 12.78 -1.56
N ARG A 93 -7.52 12.02 -1.36
CA ARG A 93 -8.16 11.29 -2.46
C ARG A 93 -8.78 12.35 -3.37
N GLY A 94 -8.42 12.36 -4.66
CA GLY A 94 -8.99 13.29 -5.62
C GLY A 94 -10.52 13.17 -5.63
N LYS A 95 -11.23 14.29 -5.79
CA LYS A 95 -12.62 14.21 -6.29
C LYS A 95 -12.52 13.51 -7.64
N GLU A 96 -13.37 12.52 -7.87
CA GLU A 96 -13.68 12.11 -9.23
C GLU A 96 -14.26 13.34 -9.93
N GLU A 97 -13.41 14.13 -10.57
CA GLU A 97 -13.88 14.98 -11.66
C GLU A 97 -14.37 13.99 -12.71
N SER A 98 -15.70 13.85 -12.80
CA SER A 98 -16.33 13.31 -14.01
C SER A 98 -15.63 13.94 -15.21
N PRO A 99 -15.28 13.18 -16.25
CA PRO A 99 -14.63 13.75 -17.42
C PRO A 99 -15.65 14.61 -18.13
N THR A 100 -15.80 15.86 -17.71
CA THR A 100 -16.42 16.89 -18.52
C THR A 100 -15.41 17.21 -19.60
N LEU A 101 -15.52 16.48 -20.70
CA LEU A 101 -14.90 16.81 -21.97
C LEU A 101 -15.29 18.25 -22.35
N ALA A 102 -14.40 19.19 -22.06
CA ALA A 102 -14.30 20.43 -22.79
C ALA A 102 -12.82 20.62 -23.16
N PRO A 103 -12.43 20.44 -24.43
CA PRO A 103 -11.11 20.87 -24.85
C PRO A 103 -11.16 22.39 -25.00
N ALA A 104 -10.84 23.11 -23.93
CA ALA A 104 -10.58 24.54 -23.98
C ALA A 104 -9.11 24.79 -23.63
N ALA A 105 -8.23 24.45 -24.56
CA ALA A 105 -6.89 25.02 -24.63
C ALA A 105 -6.59 25.35 -26.08
N MET A 106 -7.16 26.48 -26.53
CA MET A 106 -6.64 27.23 -27.66
C MET A 106 -5.25 27.73 -27.27
N ASN A 107 -4.22 27.02 -27.71
CA ASN A 107 -2.83 27.45 -27.50
C ASN A 107 -2.28 27.98 -28.82
N VAL A 108 -2.17 29.30 -28.85
CA VAL A 108 -1.62 30.18 -29.89
C VAL A 108 -0.24 29.72 -30.34
N ARG A 109 -0.03 29.72 -31.66
CA ARG A 109 1.26 29.48 -32.32
C ARG A 109 2.17 30.69 -32.13
N VAL A 110 3.36 30.48 -31.57
CA VAL A 110 4.48 31.42 -31.67
C VAL A 110 5.68 30.62 -32.14
N GLU A 111 6.12 30.86 -33.37
CA GLU A 111 7.40 30.34 -33.89
C GLU A 111 8.48 31.40 -33.71
N GLY A 112 9.59 31.00 -33.08
CA GLY A 112 10.84 31.75 -33.00
C GLY A 112 11.99 30.84 -32.56
N PRO A 113 13.16 30.88 -33.21
CA PRO A 113 14.25 29.94 -32.95
C PRO A 113 15.21 30.46 -31.86
N GLY A 114 15.68 29.59 -30.96
CA GLY A 114 16.88 29.90 -30.17
C GLY A 114 17.03 29.23 -28.80
N THR A 115 17.80 28.16 -28.78
CA THR A 115 18.83 27.76 -27.79
C THR A 115 18.47 27.49 -26.31
N ALA A 116 18.61 26.20 -25.97
CA ALA A 116 19.30 25.60 -24.81
C ALA A 116 19.01 26.12 -23.38
N ASN A 117 18.52 25.21 -22.51
CA ASN A 117 19.11 25.10 -21.19
C ASN A 117 19.02 23.69 -20.59
N THR A 118 20.17 23.22 -20.11
CA THR A 118 20.42 22.07 -19.24
C THR A 118 19.91 22.30 -17.82
N GLY A 119 19.40 21.24 -17.18
CA GLY A 119 19.13 21.22 -15.75
C GLY A 119 18.91 19.80 -15.26
N SER A 120 19.91 19.25 -14.57
CA SER A 120 19.80 18.00 -13.82
C SER A 120 19.10 18.25 -12.49
N THR A 121 18.29 17.30 -12.03
CA THR A 121 18.05 17.10 -10.59
C THR A 121 17.79 15.62 -10.31
N THR A 122 18.83 14.95 -9.84
CA THR A 122 18.72 13.70 -9.08
C THR A 122 18.25 14.05 -7.68
N THR A 123 17.30 13.30 -7.11
CA THR A 123 17.38 12.65 -5.79
C THR A 123 16.03 12.00 -5.49
N GLY A 124 15.89 10.73 -5.88
CA GLY A 124 14.81 9.86 -5.41
C GLY A 124 15.46 8.59 -4.87
N LEU A 125 15.21 8.25 -3.61
CA LEU A 125 15.58 6.95 -3.06
C LEU A 125 14.88 5.85 -3.87
N PRO A 126 15.53 4.71 -4.16
CA PRO A 126 14.90 3.65 -4.92
C PRO A 126 13.70 3.09 -4.14
N VAL A 127 12.49 3.29 -4.67
CA VAL A 127 11.29 2.59 -4.20
C VAL A 127 11.33 1.20 -4.80
N TYR A 128 11.66 0.20 -4.00
CA TYR A 128 11.54 -1.20 -4.41
C TYR A 128 10.06 -1.55 -4.55
N ARG A 129 9.58 -1.67 -5.79
CA ARG A 129 8.30 -2.31 -6.09
C ARG A 129 8.54 -3.82 -6.02
N VAL A 130 7.88 -4.50 -5.08
CA VAL A 130 7.82 -5.96 -5.07
C VAL A 130 6.89 -6.37 -6.21
N ALA A 131 7.44 -6.97 -7.27
CA ALA A 131 6.65 -7.68 -8.25
C ALA A 131 6.18 -8.99 -7.60
N MET A 132 4.88 -9.12 -7.37
CA MET A 132 4.28 -10.41 -7.04
C MET A 132 4.36 -11.27 -8.30
N ALA A 133 5.37 -12.13 -8.39
CA ALA A 133 5.39 -13.20 -9.38
C ALA A 133 4.24 -14.15 -9.05
N GLY A 134 3.25 -14.22 -9.94
CA GLY A 134 2.24 -15.26 -9.91
C GLY A 134 2.93 -16.62 -10.01
N ASN A 135 2.58 -17.53 -9.11
CA ASN A 135 2.93 -18.93 -9.27
C ASN A 135 1.75 -19.63 -9.97
N ALA A 136 2.13 -20.46 -10.94
CA ALA A 136 1.29 -21.24 -11.85
C ALA A 136 0.22 -22.10 -11.16
#